data_AF-A0A844TXP0-F1
#
_entry.id   AF-A0A844TXP0-F1
#
_cell.length_a   1.000
_cell.length_b   1.000
_cell.length_c   1.000
_cell.angle_alpha   90.00
_cell.angle_beta   90.00
_cell.angle_gamma   90.00
#
_symmetry.space_group_name_H-M   'P 1'
#
loop_
_entity.id
_entity.type
_entity.pdbx_description
1 polymer ?
#
loop_
_entity_poly.entity_id
_entity_poly.type
_entity_poly.pdbx_seq_one_letter_code
_entity_poly.pdbx_strand_id
1 'polypeptide(L)'
;MFSVISLSVVLSRDSKLEYSIGIALVLSLIFEPLLLYNVSFQMSYVAVLSIVFLLPILRKFRSKYKVLNYFIDITFVSIVVQIGLLPLQLFYFQQFTFAFFIGNLLAIPAVTVILLLAILVVCSIVFTGRFYLFLDVVFNASLDLFLGLVSKLQLVEFLVFKEAKVSSLAILLYFGCIVLLYWCWKLKNRWSFAFLLIWCNASIYALILERKNTATDCLLMPYTSRRESPEIVVYQNSKLIHQFGISDATTNKIIPYLDWKILVLHEHSPFYLNDIAYDYLIVIGNAKVNYDRLFSECTFLEVVISSNTPTWLRELIKKSCLKHNIPFHDIYEKGYWELSV
;
A
#
# COMPACT_ATOMS: atom_id res chain seq x y z
N MET A 1 12.89 9.09 -22.56
CA MET A 1 14.02 8.13 -22.56
C MET A 1 14.23 7.49 -23.93
N PHE A 2 13.28 6.71 -24.46
CA PHE A 2 13.39 6.09 -25.79
C PHE A 2 13.74 7.07 -26.91
N SER A 3 13.13 8.26 -26.94
CA SER A 3 13.44 9.28 -27.95
C SER A 3 14.91 9.72 -27.92
N VAL A 4 15.53 9.84 -26.74
CA VAL A 4 16.95 10.21 -26.59
C VAL A 4 17.85 9.08 -27.10
N ILE A 5 17.48 7.83 -26.82
CA ILE A 5 18.20 6.65 -27.30
C ILE A 5 18.06 6.52 -28.83
N SER A 6 16.87 6.72 -29.38
CA SER A 6 16.65 6.71 -30.83
C SER A 6 17.42 7.83 -31.51
N LEU A 7 17.44 9.03 -30.93
CA LEU A 7 18.22 10.15 -31.44
C LEU A 7 19.73 9.86 -31.42
N SER A 8 20.26 9.22 -30.38
CA SER A 8 21.68 8.86 -30.34
C SER A 8 22.06 7.86 -31.42
N VAL A 9 21.18 6.90 -31.71
CA VAL A 9 21.35 5.94 -32.82
C VAL A 9 21.35 6.65 -34.17
N VAL A 10 20.41 7.56 -34.41
CA VAL A 10 20.35 8.36 -35.65
C VAL A 10 21.60 9.22 -35.84
N LEU A 11 22.12 9.79 -34.75
CA LEU A 11 23.35 10.57 -34.75
C LEU A 11 24.63 9.73 -34.83
N SER A 12 24.51 8.41 -35.03
CA SER A 12 25.64 7.45 -35.09
C SER A 12 26.60 7.57 -33.90
N ARG A 13 26.07 7.93 -32.73
CA ARG A 13 26.84 7.96 -31.49
C ARG A 13 26.65 6.64 -30.77
N ASP A 14 27.75 5.94 -30.54
CA ASP A 14 27.85 4.82 -29.60
C ASP A 14 27.81 5.34 -28.15
N SER A 15 26.74 6.04 -27.78
CA SER A 15 26.53 6.48 -26.41
C SER A 15 26.12 5.28 -25.57
N LYS A 16 26.88 5.03 -24.51
CA LYS A 16 26.50 4.03 -23.52
C LYS A 16 25.11 4.35 -22.95
N LEU A 17 24.28 3.32 -22.75
CA LEU A 17 22.88 3.47 -22.33
C LEU A 17 22.74 4.29 -21.03
N GLU A 18 23.71 4.18 -20.11
CA GLU A 18 23.74 4.91 -18.85
C GLU A 18 23.72 6.43 -19.08
N TYR A 19 24.47 6.92 -20.07
CA TYR A 19 24.53 8.36 -20.38
C TYR A 19 23.24 8.85 -21.03
N SER A 20 22.66 8.07 -21.95
CA SER A 20 21.39 8.43 -22.59
C SER A 20 20.24 8.51 -21.59
N ILE A 21 20.24 7.64 -20.57
CA ILE A 21 19.29 7.68 -19.45
C ILE A 21 19.49 8.95 -18.61
N GLY A 22 20.74 9.28 -18.26
CA GLY A 22 21.06 10.49 -17.50
C GLY A 22 20.65 11.78 -18.23
N ILE A 23 20.95 11.86 -19.54
CA ILE A 23 20.55 13.00 -20.37
C ILE A 23 19.02 13.11 -20.44
N ALA A 24 18.32 11.99 -20.64
CA ALA A 24 16.86 11.99 -20.66
C ALA A 24 16.28 12.48 -19.32
N LEU A 25 16.89 12.12 -18.19
CA LEU A 25 16.47 12.56 -16.86
C LEU A 25 16.65 14.08 -16.73
N VAL A 26 17.86 14.57 -17.01
CA VAL A 26 18.18 16.00 -16.91
C VAL A 26 17.26 16.83 -17.80
N LEU A 27 17.06 16.44 -19.06
CA LEU A 27 16.15 17.13 -19.96
C LEU A 27 14.72 17.14 -19.42
N SER A 28 14.23 16.00 -18.91
CA SER A 28 12.87 15.93 -18.33
C SER A 28 12.72 16.89 -17.15
N LEU A 29 13.72 16.98 -16.27
CA LEU A 29 13.69 17.85 -15.09
C LEU A 29 13.87 19.33 -15.40
N ILE A 30 14.54 19.68 -16.51
CA ILE A 30 14.63 21.07 -16.97
C ILE A 30 13.25 21.58 -17.40
N PHE A 31 12.45 20.75 -18.09
CA PHE A 31 11.10 21.14 -18.51
C PHE A 31 10.10 21.12 -17.35
N GLU A 32 10.17 20.10 -16.48
CA GLU A 32 9.26 19.97 -15.35
C GLU A 32 9.98 19.40 -14.13
N PRO A 33 10.47 20.26 -13.21
CA PRO A 33 11.24 19.81 -12.05
C PRO A 33 10.40 19.01 -11.04
N LEU A 34 9.08 19.24 -11.03
CA LEU A 34 8.14 18.53 -10.16
C LEU A 34 7.96 17.06 -10.53
N LEU A 35 8.47 16.61 -11.70
CA LEU A 35 8.48 15.20 -12.09
C LEU A 35 9.20 14.30 -11.07
N LEU A 36 10.13 14.86 -10.28
CA LEU A 36 10.77 14.13 -9.19
C LEU A 36 9.78 13.61 -8.14
N TYR A 37 8.64 14.27 -7.96
CA TYR A 37 7.59 13.85 -7.01
C TYR A 37 6.51 12.98 -7.67
N ASN A 38 6.53 12.84 -8.99
CA ASN A 38 5.56 12.05 -9.71
C ASN A 38 5.89 10.55 -9.59
N VAL A 39 5.00 9.79 -8.97
CA VAL A 39 5.18 8.34 -8.73
C VAL A 39 5.39 7.56 -10.03
N SER A 40 4.67 7.90 -11.10
CA SER A 40 4.80 7.23 -12.40
C SER A 40 6.18 7.48 -13.01
N PHE A 41 6.72 8.69 -12.87
CA PHE A 41 8.07 9.03 -13.32
C PHE A 41 9.14 8.28 -12.52
N GLN A 42 9.02 8.28 -11.18
CA GLN A 42 9.94 7.55 -10.29
C GLN A 42 9.98 6.06 -10.62
N MET A 43 8.80 5.42 -10.73
CA MET A 43 8.68 4.00 -11.06
C MET A 43 9.29 3.70 -12.43
N SER A 44 9.02 4.53 -13.45
CA SER A 44 9.58 4.32 -14.79
C SER A 44 11.11 4.39 -14.80
N TYR A 45 11.70 5.43 -14.19
CA TYR A 45 13.16 5.59 -14.16
C TYR A 45 13.85 4.50 -13.34
N VAL A 46 13.30 4.14 -12.18
CA VAL A 46 13.87 3.09 -11.33
C VAL A 46 13.81 1.73 -12.03
N ALA A 47 12.75 1.43 -12.77
CA ALA A 47 12.68 0.22 -13.60
C ALA A 47 13.82 0.19 -14.63
N VAL A 48 14.02 1.27 -15.38
CA VAL A 48 15.06 1.34 -16.42
C VAL A 48 16.46 1.28 -15.83
N LEU A 49 16.73 2.00 -14.73
CA LEU A 49 18.02 1.93 -14.02
C LEU A 49 18.29 0.51 -13.52
N SER A 50 17.29 -0.15 -12.94
CA SER A 50 17.41 -1.54 -12.48
C SER A 50 17.79 -2.46 -13.63
N ILE A 51 17.10 -2.35 -14.78
CA ILE A 51 17.42 -3.11 -15.98
C ILE A 51 18.88 -2.88 -16.40
N VAL A 52 19.34 -1.64 -16.51
CA VAL A 52 20.69 -1.35 -17.00
C VAL A 52 21.79 -1.84 -16.06
N PHE A 53 21.61 -1.69 -14.74
CA PHE A 53 22.66 -2.04 -13.78
C PHE A 53 22.63 -3.50 -13.31
N LEU A 54 21.44 -4.08 -13.10
CA LEU A 54 21.30 -5.43 -12.51
C LEU A 54 21.16 -6.54 -13.56
N LEU A 55 20.55 -6.28 -14.72
CA LEU A 55 20.36 -7.31 -15.76
C LEU A 55 21.67 -7.92 -16.28
N PRO A 56 22.78 -7.16 -16.50
CA PRO A 56 24.05 -7.73 -16.92
C PRO A 56 24.62 -8.78 -15.95
N ILE A 57 24.25 -8.71 -14.67
CA ILE A 57 24.68 -9.64 -13.62
C ILE A 57 24.02 -11.02 -13.84
N LEU A 58 22.71 -11.03 -14.10
CA LEU A 58 21.92 -12.26 -14.30
C LEU A 58 22.15 -12.92 -15.66
N ARG A 59 22.44 -12.12 -16.70
CA ARG A 59 22.66 -12.60 -18.07
C ARG A 59 23.86 -13.55 -18.25
N LYS A 60 24.65 -13.79 -17.21
CA LYS A 60 25.72 -14.82 -17.20
C LYS A 60 25.17 -16.24 -17.16
N PHE A 61 23.91 -16.44 -16.75
CA PHE A 61 23.26 -17.75 -16.60
C PHE A 61 22.40 -18.11 -17.82
N ARG A 62 22.96 -18.08 -19.03
CA ARG A 62 22.24 -18.47 -20.25
C ARG A 62 22.36 -19.95 -20.57
N SER A 63 21.34 -20.48 -21.23
CA SER A 63 21.33 -21.83 -21.77
C SER A 63 21.80 -21.86 -23.23
N LYS A 64 22.08 -23.06 -23.74
CA LYS A 64 22.42 -23.31 -25.14
C LYS A 64 21.24 -23.08 -26.08
N TYR A 65 20.00 -23.23 -25.60
CA TYR A 65 18.79 -23.16 -26.43
C TYR A 65 18.20 -21.74 -26.54
N LYS A 66 17.96 -21.27 -27.77
CA LYS A 66 17.45 -19.91 -28.04
C LYS A 66 16.06 -19.63 -27.46
N VAL A 67 15.14 -20.60 -27.58
CA VAL A 67 13.77 -20.46 -27.04
C VAL A 67 13.78 -20.37 -25.52
N LEU A 68 14.61 -21.19 -24.86
CA LEU A 68 14.76 -21.12 -23.42
C LEU A 68 15.34 -19.77 -22.98
N ASN A 69 16.32 -19.24 -23.74
CA ASN A 69 16.88 -17.91 -23.47
C ASN A 69 15.85 -16.78 -23.60
N TYR A 70 14.85 -16.90 -24.48
CA TYR A 70 13.76 -15.91 -24.56
C TYR A 70 12.96 -15.84 -23.26
N PHE A 71 12.53 -16.99 -22.72
CA PHE A 71 11.81 -17.05 -21.45
C PHE A 71 12.69 -16.67 -20.26
N ILE A 72 13.97 -17.05 -20.27
CA ILE A 72 14.96 -16.64 -19.26
C ILE A 72 15.12 -15.11 -19.28
N ASP A 73 15.24 -14.49 -20.46
CA ASP A 73 15.41 -13.04 -20.57
C ASP A 73 14.18 -12.29 -20.03
N ILE A 74 12.95 -12.74 -20.36
CA ILE A 74 11.71 -12.16 -19.80
C ILE A 74 11.69 -12.29 -18.27
N THR A 75 12.08 -13.45 -17.77
CA THR A 75 12.12 -13.74 -16.34
C THR A 75 13.14 -12.84 -15.63
N PHE A 76 14.36 -12.74 -16.15
CA PHE A 76 15.41 -11.91 -15.57
C PHE A 76 15.08 -10.43 -15.60
N VAL A 77 14.49 -9.93 -16.70
CA VAL A 77 14.01 -8.54 -16.76
C VAL A 77 12.94 -8.31 -15.69
N SER A 78 11.98 -9.23 -15.55
CA SER A 78 10.91 -9.12 -14.55
C SER A 78 11.45 -9.09 -13.12
N ILE A 79 12.38 -9.99 -12.79
CA ILE A 79 13.02 -10.05 -11.46
C ILE A 79 13.79 -8.75 -11.18
N VAL A 80 14.59 -8.29 -12.14
CA VAL A 80 15.43 -7.10 -11.98
C VAL A 80 14.58 -5.85 -11.77
N VAL A 81 13.56 -5.66 -12.60
CA VAL A 81 12.62 -4.55 -12.45
C VAL A 81 11.93 -4.63 -11.10
N GLN A 82 11.46 -5.81 -10.71
CA GLN A 82 10.72 -5.96 -9.46
C GLN A 82 11.60 -5.72 -8.22
N ILE A 83 12.88 -6.11 -8.24
CA ILE A 83 13.84 -5.75 -7.18
C ILE A 83 13.94 -4.23 -7.04
N GLY A 84 14.02 -3.50 -8.15
CA GLY A 84 14.08 -2.03 -8.12
C GLY A 84 12.78 -1.38 -7.64
N LEU A 85 11.63 -1.89 -8.09
CA LEU A 85 10.33 -1.29 -7.85
C LEU A 85 9.69 -1.67 -6.51
N LEU A 86 10.10 -2.79 -5.90
CA LEU A 86 9.49 -3.32 -4.69
C LEU A 86 9.38 -2.28 -3.56
N PRO A 87 10.42 -1.48 -3.22
CA PRO A 87 10.32 -0.48 -2.15
C PRO A 87 9.28 0.60 -2.45
N LEU A 88 9.23 1.06 -3.71
CA LEU A 88 8.30 2.09 -4.17
C LEU A 88 6.87 1.55 -4.18
N GLN A 89 6.68 0.31 -4.62
CA GLN A 89 5.38 -0.37 -4.59
C GLN A 89 4.84 -0.48 -3.16
N LEU A 90 5.70 -0.90 -2.22
CA LEU A 90 5.33 -0.99 -0.81
C LEU A 90 5.09 0.38 -0.17
N PHE A 91 5.86 1.41 -0.53
CA PHE A 91 5.69 2.75 0.03
C PHE A 91 4.40 3.43 -0.43
N TYR A 92 4.15 3.46 -1.74
CA TYR A 92 3.01 4.19 -2.30
C TYR A 92 1.72 3.38 -2.28
N PHE A 93 1.79 2.09 -2.59
CA PHE A 93 0.60 1.25 -2.73
C PHE A 93 0.37 0.32 -1.55
N GLN A 94 1.33 0.20 -0.62
CA GLN A 94 1.25 -0.66 0.57
C GLN A 94 0.92 -2.12 0.24
N GLN A 95 1.21 -2.52 -0.99
CA GLN A 95 0.90 -3.84 -1.52
C GLN A 95 1.96 -4.28 -2.52
N PHE A 96 2.13 -5.60 -2.60
CA PHE A 96 3.02 -6.25 -3.56
C PHE A 96 2.34 -7.48 -4.13
N THR A 97 2.36 -7.63 -5.45
CA THR A 97 1.78 -8.80 -6.11
C THR A 97 2.85 -9.69 -6.73
N PHE A 98 2.85 -10.97 -6.38
CA PHE A 98 3.65 -12.01 -7.05
C PHE A 98 3.15 -12.32 -8.47
N ALA A 99 1.97 -11.82 -8.83
CA ALA A 99 1.46 -11.93 -10.19
C ALA A 99 2.36 -11.25 -11.23
N PHE A 100 3.33 -10.41 -10.82
CA PHE A 100 4.31 -9.82 -11.74
C PHE A 100 5.04 -10.88 -12.59
N PHE A 101 5.27 -12.09 -12.05
CA PHE A 101 6.02 -13.14 -12.76
C PHE A 101 5.21 -13.69 -13.94
N ILE A 102 4.01 -14.18 -13.67
CA ILE A 102 3.09 -14.73 -14.69
C ILE A 102 2.57 -13.60 -15.58
N GLY A 103 2.24 -12.47 -14.98
CA GLY A 103 1.77 -11.27 -15.65
C GLY A 103 2.75 -10.78 -16.71
N ASN A 104 4.03 -10.63 -16.38
CA ASN A 104 5.03 -10.19 -17.36
C ASN A 104 5.32 -11.24 -18.43
N LEU A 105 5.29 -12.54 -18.08
CA LEU A 105 5.48 -13.63 -19.02
C LEU A 105 4.39 -13.66 -20.10
N LEU A 106 3.14 -13.34 -19.72
CA LEU A 106 2.01 -13.26 -20.64
C LEU A 106 1.91 -11.90 -21.33
N ALA A 107 2.07 -10.81 -20.58
CA ALA A 107 1.85 -9.46 -21.06
C ALA A 107 2.91 -9.01 -22.07
N ILE A 108 4.19 -9.32 -21.88
CA ILE A 108 5.23 -8.84 -22.79
C ILE A 108 5.02 -9.39 -24.22
N PRO A 109 4.83 -10.71 -24.44
CA PRO A 109 4.50 -11.22 -25.76
C PRO A 109 3.14 -10.71 -26.27
N ALA A 110 2.10 -10.73 -25.42
CA ALA A 110 0.75 -10.35 -25.83
C ALA A 110 0.67 -8.90 -26.29
N VAL A 111 1.18 -7.96 -25.50
CA VAL A 111 1.18 -6.52 -25.82
C VAL A 111 1.99 -6.26 -27.10
N THR A 112 3.08 -6.97 -27.33
CA THR A 112 3.85 -6.84 -28.58
C THR A 112 3.00 -7.22 -29.80
N VAL A 113 2.28 -8.33 -29.73
CA VAL A 113 1.39 -8.79 -30.81
C VAL A 113 0.21 -7.83 -31.00
N ILE A 114 -0.44 -7.44 -29.91
CA ILE A 114 -1.59 -6.51 -29.91
C ILE A 114 -1.20 -5.16 -30.52
N LEU A 115 -0.02 -4.64 -30.18
CA LEU A 115 0.45 -3.35 -30.69
C LEU A 115 0.76 -3.41 -32.19
N LEU A 116 1.38 -4.50 -32.66
CA LEU A 116 1.59 -4.72 -34.10
C LEU A 116 0.25 -4.85 -34.85
N LEU A 117 -0.71 -5.58 -34.29
CA LEU A 117 -2.07 -5.68 -34.86
C LEU A 117 -2.75 -4.31 -34.92
N ALA A 118 -2.65 -3.51 -33.86
CA ALA A 118 -3.21 -2.15 -33.83
C ALA A 118 -2.63 -1.28 -34.96
N ILE A 119 -1.31 -1.30 -35.14
CA ILE A 119 -0.65 -0.58 -36.24
C ILE A 119 -1.14 -1.09 -37.59
N LEU A 120 -1.26 -2.41 -37.77
CA LEU A 120 -1.76 -3.01 -39.02
C LEU A 120 -3.22 -2.62 -39.31
N VAL A 121 -4.09 -2.57 -38.29
CA VAL A 121 -5.47 -2.10 -38.43
C VAL A 121 -5.48 -0.65 -38.94
N VAL A 122 -4.72 0.24 -38.29
CA VAL A 122 -4.63 1.66 -38.69
C VAL A 122 -4.10 1.81 -40.11
N CYS A 123 -3.03 1.11 -40.48
CA CYS A 123 -2.52 1.11 -41.85
C CYS A 123 -3.54 0.58 -42.85
N SER A 124 -4.25 -0.51 -42.52
CA SER A 124 -5.28 -1.11 -43.39
C SER A 124 -6.46 -0.17 -43.63
N ILE A 125 -6.85 0.62 -42.63
CA ILE A 125 -7.88 1.66 -42.80
C ILE A 125 -7.45 2.69 -43.85
N VAL A 126 -6.17 3.08 -43.86
CA VAL A 126 -5.64 4.09 -44.79
C VAL A 126 -5.46 3.54 -46.21
N PHE A 127 -5.00 2.30 -46.37
CA PHE A 127 -4.59 1.75 -47.67
C PHE A 127 -5.59 0.78 -48.32
N THR A 128 -6.34 0.01 -47.53
CA THR A 128 -7.14 -1.14 -48.00
C THR A 128 -8.51 -1.20 -47.31
N GLY A 129 -9.46 -0.43 -47.83
CA GLY A 129 -10.73 -0.10 -47.15
C GLY A 129 -11.70 -1.23 -46.75
N ARG A 130 -11.46 -2.52 -47.02
CA ARG A 130 -12.30 -3.63 -46.47
C ARG A 130 -11.54 -4.65 -45.64
N PHE A 131 -10.21 -4.71 -45.78
CA PHE A 131 -9.38 -5.69 -45.06
C PHE A 131 -9.28 -5.37 -43.56
N TYR A 132 -9.46 -4.09 -43.19
CA TYR A 132 -9.44 -3.68 -41.79
C TYR A 132 -10.55 -4.33 -40.94
N LEU A 133 -11.72 -4.66 -41.52
CA LEU A 133 -12.82 -5.29 -40.78
C LEU A 133 -12.41 -6.67 -40.22
N PHE A 134 -11.65 -7.44 -41.00
CA PHE A 134 -11.11 -8.72 -40.54
C PHE A 134 -10.05 -8.51 -39.44
N LEU A 135 -9.12 -7.56 -39.65
CA LEU A 135 -8.08 -7.27 -38.68
C LEU A 135 -8.64 -6.72 -37.36
N ASP A 136 -9.70 -5.92 -37.41
CA ASP A 136 -10.39 -5.37 -36.24
C ASP A 136 -11.02 -6.48 -35.39
N VAL A 137 -11.67 -7.47 -36.00
CA VAL A 137 -12.19 -8.65 -35.29
C VAL A 137 -11.05 -9.42 -34.60
N VAL A 138 -9.94 -9.65 -35.30
CA VAL A 138 -8.78 -10.34 -34.72
C VAL A 138 -8.16 -9.52 -33.58
N PHE A 139 -8.06 -8.21 -33.75
CA PHE A 139 -7.53 -7.30 -32.74
C PHE A 139 -8.40 -7.29 -31.48
N ASN A 140 -9.72 -7.09 -31.61
CA ASN A 140 -10.64 -7.09 -30.49
C ASN A 140 -10.67 -8.45 -29.78
N ALA A 141 -10.67 -9.56 -30.52
CA ALA A 141 -10.57 -10.90 -29.94
C ALA A 141 -9.25 -11.11 -29.15
N SER A 142 -8.14 -10.59 -29.66
CA SER A 142 -6.84 -10.66 -28.96
C SER A 142 -6.81 -9.80 -27.70
N LEU A 143 -7.44 -8.62 -27.73
CA LEU A 143 -7.60 -7.74 -26.58
C LEU A 143 -8.49 -8.38 -25.50
N ASP A 144 -9.66 -8.90 -25.89
CA ASP A 144 -10.59 -9.55 -24.98
C ASP A 144 -9.96 -10.77 -24.30
N LEU A 145 -9.19 -11.57 -25.06
CA LEU A 145 -8.43 -12.68 -24.51
C LEU A 145 -7.38 -12.20 -23.50
N PHE A 146 -6.62 -11.15 -23.83
CA PHE A 146 -5.62 -10.59 -22.92
C PHE A 146 -6.25 -10.04 -21.64
N LEU A 147 -7.29 -9.22 -21.77
CA LEU A 147 -8.02 -8.65 -20.64
C LEU A 147 -8.70 -9.73 -19.79
N GLY A 148 -9.26 -10.76 -20.41
CA GLY A 148 -9.84 -11.92 -19.73
C GLY A 148 -8.81 -12.76 -18.95
N LEU A 149 -7.57 -12.84 -19.43
CA LEU A 149 -6.47 -13.48 -18.68
C LEU A 149 -6.02 -12.61 -17.51
N VAL A 150 -5.89 -11.30 -17.72
CA VAL A 150 -5.47 -10.35 -16.67
C VAL A 150 -6.50 -10.29 -15.54
N SER A 151 -7.80 -10.26 -15.86
CA SER A 151 -8.86 -10.22 -14.84
C SER A 151 -8.87 -11.48 -13.96
N LYS A 152 -8.63 -12.66 -14.55
CA LYS A 152 -8.49 -13.91 -13.78
C LYS A 152 -7.29 -13.90 -12.83
N LEU A 153 -6.18 -13.26 -13.23
CA LEU A 153 -5.00 -13.13 -12.37
C LEU A 153 -5.25 -12.22 -11.15
N GLN A 154 -6.15 -11.23 -11.27
CA GLN A 154 -6.49 -10.33 -10.16
C GLN A 154 -7.30 -11.00 -9.05
N LEU A 155 -8.02 -12.09 -9.35
CA LEU A 155 -8.86 -12.82 -8.38
C LEU A 155 -8.04 -13.73 -7.45
N VAL A 156 -6.75 -13.93 -7.73
CA VAL A 156 -5.89 -14.80 -6.92
C VAL A 156 -5.35 -13.99 -5.72
N GLU A 157 -6.16 -13.88 -4.67
CA GLU A 157 -5.82 -13.12 -3.45
C GLU A 157 -4.52 -13.58 -2.80
N PHE A 158 -4.17 -14.87 -2.90
CA PHE A 158 -2.92 -15.42 -2.36
C PHE A 158 -1.64 -14.79 -2.94
N LEU A 159 -1.71 -14.24 -4.16
CA LEU A 159 -0.56 -13.62 -4.80
C LEU A 159 -0.34 -12.16 -4.34
N VAL A 160 -1.28 -11.57 -3.61
CA VAL A 160 -1.24 -10.15 -3.22
C VAL A 160 -0.94 -10.02 -1.73
N PHE A 161 0.26 -9.58 -1.40
CA PHE A 161 0.60 -9.13 -0.05
C PHE A 161 0.06 -7.72 0.15
N LYS A 162 -0.89 -7.57 1.08
CA LYS A 162 -1.46 -6.28 1.49
C LYS A 162 -0.87 -5.85 2.84
N GLU A 163 -0.96 -4.55 3.14
CA GLU A 163 -0.61 -3.95 4.44
C GLU A 163 0.89 -4.00 4.83
N ALA A 164 1.76 -3.91 3.83
CA ALA A 164 3.20 -3.76 4.05
C ALA A 164 3.57 -2.27 4.02
N LYS A 165 3.31 -1.56 5.12
CA LYS A 165 3.79 -0.18 5.30
C LYS A 165 5.30 -0.19 5.51
N VAL A 166 6.02 0.53 4.66
CA VAL A 166 7.49 0.68 4.73
C VAL A 166 7.82 2.14 5.06
N SER A 167 8.71 2.36 6.02
CA SER A 167 9.16 3.70 6.39
C SER A 167 10.06 4.29 5.30
N SER A 168 10.10 5.62 5.18
CA SER A 168 10.97 6.31 4.21
C SER A 168 12.46 5.99 4.41
N LEU A 169 12.90 5.82 5.66
CA LEU A 169 14.26 5.43 6.00
C LEU A 169 14.57 4.00 5.52
N ALA A 170 13.63 3.07 5.64
CA ALA A 170 13.80 1.70 5.15
C ALA A 170 14.00 1.64 3.62
N ILE A 171 13.34 2.53 2.87
CA ILE A 171 13.52 2.66 1.41
C ILE A 171 14.95 3.11 1.08
N LEU A 172 15.45 4.12 1.79
CA LEU A 172 16.79 4.65 1.56
C LEU A 172 17.86 3.61 1.88
N LEU A 173 17.70 2.87 2.99
CA LEU A 173 18.57 1.74 3.33
C LEU A 173 18.53 0.64 2.27
N TYR A 174 17.34 0.32 1.75
CA TYR A 174 17.19 -0.70 0.71
C TYR A 174 17.92 -0.33 -0.58
N PHE A 175 17.74 0.90 -1.09
CA PHE A 175 18.49 1.35 -2.27
C PHE A 175 19.98 1.45 -2.00
N GLY A 176 20.39 1.88 -0.80
CA GLY A 176 21.78 1.85 -0.35
C GLY A 176 22.38 0.44 -0.39
N CYS A 177 21.64 -0.56 0.10
CA CYS A 177 21.98 -1.98 0.01
C CYS A 177 22.20 -2.42 -1.45
N ILE A 178 21.30 -2.07 -2.38
CA ILE A 178 21.44 -2.40 -3.81
C ILE A 178 22.73 -1.82 -4.40
N VAL A 179 23.02 -0.54 -4.11
CA VAL A 179 24.22 0.13 -4.62
C VAL A 179 25.49 -0.50 -4.06
N LEU A 180 25.52 -0.79 -2.76
CA LEU A 180 26.66 -1.44 -2.10
C LEU A 180 26.89 -2.87 -2.63
N LEU A 181 25.83 -3.64 -2.86
CA LEU A 181 25.90 -4.96 -3.48
C LEU A 181 26.46 -4.88 -4.91
N TYR A 182 26.01 -3.90 -5.70
CA TYR A 182 26.53 -3.65 -7.04
C TYR A 182 28.04 -3.29 -7.01
N TRP A 183 28.48 -2.45 -6.08
CA TRP A 183 29.89 -2.09 -5.90
C TRP A 183 30.75 -3.30 -5.47
N CYS A 184 30.29 -4.09 -4.51
CA CYS A 184 31.03 -5.28 -4.06
C CYS A 184 31.16 -6.33 -5.17
N TRP A 185 30.12 -6.49 -5.98
CA TRP A 185 30.16 -7.34 -7.16
C TRP A 185 31.22 -6.87 -8.17
N LYS A 186 31.29 -5.55 -8.42
CA LYS A 186 32.29 -4.96 -9.32
C LYS A 186 33.72 -5.14 -8.81
N LEU A 187 33.93 -5.08 -7.50
CA LEU A 187 35.23 -5.27 -6.85
C LEU A 187 35.65 -6.75 -6.74
N LYS A 188 34.82 -7.70 -7.19
CA LYS A 188 35.02 -9.16 -7.06
C LYS A 188 35.30 -9.65 -5.62
N ASN A 189 35.02 -8.84 -4.61
CA ASN A 189 35.29 -9.18 -3.22
C ASN A 189 34.11 -9.95 -2.62
N ARG A 190 34.20 -11.29 -2.68
CA ARG A 190 33.17 -12.23 -2.21
C ARG A 190 32.80 -12.09 -0.73
N TRP A 191 33.72 -11.64 0.11
CA TRP A 191 33.49 -11.51 1.55
C TRP A 191 32.68 -10.26 1.91
N SER A 192 32.96 -9.13 1.27
CA SER A 192 32.16 -7.90 1.41
C SER A 192 30.73 -8.11 0.91
N PHE A 193 30.56 -8.91 -0.15
CA PHE A 193 29.24 -9.28 -0.67
C PHE A 193 28.45 -10.14 0.32
N ALA A 194 29.07 -11.15 0.92
CA ALA A 194 28.44 -12.00 1.93
C ALA A 194 28.05 -11.19 3.19
N PHE A 195 28.94 -10.30 3.65
CA PHE A 195 28.69 -9.45 4.81
C PHE A 195 27.53 -8.47 4.59
N LEU A 196 27.44 -7.86 3.40
CA LEU A 196 26.32 -6.99 3.03
C LEU A 196 24.98 -7.73 2.95
N LEU A 197 24.97 -8.94 2.40
CA LEU A 197 23.75 -9.75 2.37
C LEU A 197 23.26 -10.06 3.79
N ILE A 198 24.17 -10.42 4.70
CA ILE A 198 23.84 -10.68 6.10
C ILE A 198 23.32 -9.40 6.77
N TRP A 199 23.95 -8.26 6.52
CA TRP A 199 23.54 -6.97 7.10
C TRP A 199 22.18 -6.49 6.58
N CYS A 200 21.89 -6.61 5.27
CA CYS A 200 20.59 -6.24 4.74
C CYS A 200 19.50 -7.18 5.31
N ASN A 201 19.75 -8.49 5.44
CA ASN A 201 18.81 -9.41 6.10
C ASN A 201 18.60 -9.05 7.58
N ALA A 202 19.66 -8.69 8.30
CA ALA A 202 19.56 -8.25 9.70
C ALA A 202 18.78 -6.95 9.84
N SER A 203 18.95 -5.98 8.93
CA SER A 203 18.19 -4.72 8.94
C SER A 203 16.70 -4.93 8.64
N ILE A 204 16.38 -5.83 7.71
CA ILE A 204 15.00 -6.23 7.40
C ILE A 204 14.38 -6.93 8.62
N TYR A 205 15.13 -7.83 9.26
CA TYR A 205 14.66 -8.52 10.48
C TYR A 205 14.47 -7.55 11.66
N ALA A 206 15.35 -6.57 11.83
CA ALA A 206 15.22 -5.52 12.84
C ALA A 206 13.97 -4.67 12.62
N LEU A 207 13.66 -4.28 11.39
CA LEU A 207 12.42 -3.57 11.05
C LEU A 207 11.16 -4.43 11.28
N ILE A 208 11.25 -5.75 11.04
CA ILE A 208 10.16 -6.70 11.36
C ILE A 208 9.99 -6.85 12.87
N LEU A 209 11.08 -6.88 13.65
CA LEU A 209 11.04 -6.92 15.11
C LEU A 209 10.50 -5.63 15.71
N GLU A 210 10.88 -4.48 15.19
CA GLU A 210 10.34 -3.18 15.59
C GLU A 210 8.82 -3.10 15.31
N ARG A 211 8.36 -3.71 14.21
CA ARG A 211 6.93 -3.88 13.91
C ARG A 211 6.21 -4.87 14.85
N LYS A 212 6.88 -5.94 15.29
CA LYS A 212 6.31 -6.88 16.27
C LYS A 212 6.25 -6.28 17.67
N ASN A 213 7.23 -5.47 18.05
CA ASN A 213 7.28 -4.84 19.37
C ASN A 213 6.34 -3.63 19.48
N THR A 214 5.84 -3.10 18.37
CA THR A 214 4.79 -2.07 18.32
C THR A 214 3.39 -2.65 18.18
N ALA A 215 3.23 -3.98 18.15
CA ALA A 215 1.93 -4.64 18.26
C ALA A 215 1.50 -4.68 19.73
N THR A 216 1.28 -3.51 20.31
CA THR A 216 0.62 -3.37 21.61
C THR A 216 -0.83 -3.78 21.48
N ASP A 217 -1.38 -4.38 22.53
CA ASP A 217 -2.80 -4.61 22.63
C ASP A 217 -3.47 -3.23 22.60
N CYS A 218 -4.25 -2.94 21.57
CA CYS A 218 -4.90 -1.65 21.40
C CYS A 218 -6.38 -1.81 21.11
N LEU A 219 -7.17 -0.99 21.80
CA LEU A 219 -8.58 -0.82 21.54
C LEU A 219 -8.76 0.38 20.62
N LEU A 220 -9.22 0.11 19.40
CA LEU A 220 -9.37 1.09 18.34
C LEU A 220 -10.85 1.34 18.07
N MET A 221 -11.23 2.61 18.09
CA MET A 221 -12.52 3.07 17.57
C MET A 221 -12.25 3.86 16.29
N PRO A 222 -12.36 3.22 15.10
CA PRO A 222 -12.12 3.88 13.83
C PRO A 222 -13.18 4.96 13.56
N TYR A 223 -12.80 5.97 12.79
CA TYR A 223 -13.75 6.92 12.25
C TYR A 223 -14.71 6.19 11.30
N THR A 224 -15.99 6.16 11.66
CA THR A 224 -17.06 5.62 10.83
C THR A 224 -17.94 6.76 10.32
N SER A 225 -18.46 6.62 9.10
CA SER A 225 -19.40 7.59 8.55
C SER A 225 -20.66 7.64 9.41
N ARG A 226 -21.33 8.80 9.50
CA ARG A 226 -22.53 9.01 10.33
C ARG A 226 -23.69 8.03 10.06
N ARG A 227 -23.67 7.34 8.91
CA ARG A 227 -24.68 6.36 8.48
C ARG A 227 -24.34 4.91 8.83
N GLU A 228 -23.11 4.64 9.23
CA GLU A 228 -22.64 3.30 9.57
C GLU A 228 -22.72 3.08 11.08
N SER A 229 -22.98 1.85 11.51
CA SER A 229 -22.89 1.51 12.93
C SER A 229 -21.43 1.60 13.35
N PRO A 230 -21.09 2.41 14.37
CA PRO A 230 -19.73 2.44 14.86
C PRO A 230 -19.35 1.07 15.41
N GLU A 231 -18.12 0.68 15.16
CA GLU A 231 -17.57 -0.59 15.62
C GLU A 231 -16.40 -0.30 16.55
N ILE A 232 -16.31 -1.09 17.62
CA ILE A 232 -15.13 -1.08 18.49
C ILE A 232 -14.33 -2.31 18.12
N VAL A 233 -13.08 -2.09 17.69
CA VAL A 233 -12.18 -3.15 17.25
C VAL A 233 -11.09 -3.33 18.29
N VAL A 234 -10.99 -4.55 18.83
CA VAL A 234 -9.95 -4.91 19.78
C VAL A 234 -8.88 -5.70 19.04
N TYR A 235 -7.69 -5.11 18.97
CA TYR A 235 -6.50 -5.80 18.49
C TYR A 235 -5.72 -6.36 19.67
N GLN A 236 -5.36 -7.64 19.57
CA GLN A 236 -4.39 -8.26 20.45
C GLN A 236 -3.29 -8.87 19.59
N ASN A 237 -2.04 -8.54 19.86
CA ASN A 237 -0.89 -8.98 19.05
C ASN A 237 -1.12 -8.81 17.52
N SER A 238 -1.63 -7.65 17.09
CA SER A 238 -1.94 -7.33 15.67
C SER A 238 -2.95 -8.25 14.97
N LYS A 239 -3.67 -9.09 15.71
CA LYS A 239 -4.85 -9.81 15.23
C LYS A 239 -6.12 -9.18 15.79
N LEU A 240 -7.10 -9.00 14.93
CA LEU A 240 -8.44 -8.63 15.35
C LEU A 240 -9.03 -9.82 16.11
N ILE A 241 -9.26 -9.65 17.42
CA ILE A 241 -9.84 -10.70 18.26
C ILE A 241 -11.35 -10.48 18.39
N HIS A 242 -11.76 -9.24 18.59
CA HIS A 242 -13.16 -8.88 18.72
C HIS A 242 -13.49 -7.65 17.89
N GLN A 243 -14.52 -7.77 17.06
CA GLN A 243 -15.20 -6.67 16.40
C GLN A 243 -16.58 -6.58 17.02
N PHE A 244 -16.79 -5.56 17.85
CA PHE A 244 -18.09 -5.29 18.41
C PHE A 244 -18.85 -4.43 17.41
N GLY A 245 -19.62 -5.08 16.53
CA GLY A 245 -20.66 -4.42 15.76
C GLY A 245 -21.78 -3.98 16.69
N ILE A 246 -21.99 -2.68 16.84
CA ILE A 246 -22.99 -2.12 17.78
C ILE A 246 -24.37 -2.08 17.10
N SER A 247 -24.73 -3.14 16.39
CA SER A 247 -26.06 -3.31 15.76
C SER A 247 -27.07 -3.96 16.71
N ASP A 248 -26.63 -4.73 17.72
CA ASP A 248 -27.51 -5.54 18.58
C ASP A 248 -27.45 -5.21 20.09
N ALA A 249 -26.86 -4.07 20.48
CA ALA A 249 -26.76 -3.69 21.89
C ALA A 249 -28.08 -3.10 22.43
N THR A 250 -28.98 -3.98 22.89
CA THR A 250 -30.22 -3.61 23.59
C THR A 250 -30.01 -3.22 25.06
N THR A 251 -28.78 -3.34 25.59
CA THR A 251 -28.44 -3.04 26.99
C THR A 251 -27.05 -2.39 27.12
N ASN A 252 -26.84 -1.66 28.23
CA ASN A 252 -25.52 -1.15 28.62
C ASN A 252 -24.50 -2.30 28.62
N LYS A 253 -23.53 -2.25 27.71
CA LYS A 253 -22.49 -3.27 27.64
C LYS A 253 -21.24 -2.75 28.35
N ILE A 254 -20.87 -3.43 29.43
CA ILE A 254 -19.57 -3.25 30.07
C ILE A 254 -18.60 -4.12 29.28
N ILE A 255 -17.61 -3.49 28.65
CA ILE A 255 -16.53 -4.21 27.97
C ILE A 255 -15.34 -4.23 28.94
N PRO A 256 -15.05 -5.34 29.63
CA PRO A 256 -13.80 -5.48 30.35
C PRO A 256 -12.68 -5.60 29.32
N TYR A 257 -11.74 -4.65 29.32
CA TYR A 257 -10.53 -4.72 28.51
C TYR A 257 -9.31 -4.58 29.40
N LEU A 258 -8.50 -5.63 29.46
CA LEU A 258 -7.39 -5.79 30.42
C LEU A 258 -7.93 -5.64 31.86
N ASP A 259 -7.72 -4.48 32.50
CA ASP A 259 -8.23 -4.11 33.83
C ASP A 259 -9.21 -2.91 33.81
N TRP A 260 -9.44 -2.31 32.64
CA TRP A 260 -10.31 -1.14 32.50
C TRP A 260 -11.76 -1.54 32.29
N LYS A 261 -12.66 -0.82 32.96
CA LYS A 261 -14.11 -0.96 32.79
C LYS A 261 -14.64 0.16 31.90
N ILE A 262 -14.92 -0.19 30.65
CA ILE A 262 -15.46 0.74 29.66
C ILE A 262 -16.99 0.68 29.69
N LEU A 263 -17.63 1.81 29.95
CA LEU A 263 -19.08 1.98 29.87
C LEU A 263 -19.47 2.48 28.47
N VAL A 264 -20.28 1.71 27.74
CA VAL A 264 -20.81 2.12 26.43
C VAL A 264 -22.28 2.52 26.59
N LEU A 265 -22.60 3.78 26.28
CA LEU A 265 -23.97 4.32 26.28
C LEU A 265 -24.55 4.36 24.87
N HIS A 266 -25.80 3.87 24.73
CA HIS A 266 -26.53 3.78 23.47
C HIS A 266 -27.93 4.42 23.58
N GLU A 267 -28.60 4.69 22.46
CA GLU A 267 -29.91 5.37 22.41
C GLU A 267 -31.01 4.69 23.25
N HIS A 268 -30.93 3.37 23.44
CA HIS A 268 -31.92 2.56 24.16
C HIS A 268 -31.47 2.07 25.54
N SER A 269 -30.37 2.61 26.10
CA SER A 269 -29.87 2.15 27.40
C SER A 269 -30.86 2.43 28.55
N PRO A 270 -31.36 1.41 29.28
CA PRO A 270 -32.13 1.63 30.49
C PRO A 270 -31.21 2.22 31.58
N PHE A 271 -31.58 3.39 32.11
CA PHE A 271 -30.77 4.10 33.08
C PHE A 271 -30.88 3.47 34.48
N TYR A 272 -29.96 2.55 34.78
CA TYR A 272 -29.58 2.16 36.14
C TYR A 272 -28.05 2.03 36.18
N LEU A 273 -27.38 2.93 36.91
CA LEU A 273 -25.99 2.75 37.28
C LEU A 273 -25.96 1.70 38.40
N ASN A 274 -25.33 0.56 38.15
CA ASN A 274 -24.90 -0.31 39.23
C ASN A 274 -23.71 0.39 39.92
N ASP A 275 -23.51 0.19 41.23
CA ASP A 275 -22.46 0.78 42.09
C ASP A 275 -21.01 0.41 41.70
N ILE A 276 -20.70 0.35 40.40
CA ILE A 276 -19.44 -0.06 39.83
C ILE A 276 -18.74 1.19 39.29
N ALA A 277 -17.50 1.43 39.73
CA ALA A 277 -16.65 2.47 39.15
C ALA A 277 -16.25 2.10 37.70
N TYR A 278 -16.30 3.09 36.79
CA TYR A 278 -15.96 2.97 35.37
C TYR A 278 -14.80 3.89 35.02
N ASP A 279 -13.88 3.41 34.19
CA ASP A 279 -12.66 4.16 33.83
C ASP A 279 -12.86 5.03 32.58
N TYR A 280 -13.55 4.51 31.56
CA TYR A 280 -13.81 5.20 30.30
C TYR A 280 -15.30 5.20 29.95
N LEU A 281 -15.76 6.29 29.36
CA LEU A 281 -17.12 6.41 28.84
C LEU A 281 -17.10 6.54 27.31
N ILE A 282 -17.80 5.65 26.61
CA ILE A 282 -18.01 5.77 25.15
C ILE A 282 -19.48 6.07 24.91
N VAL A 283 -19.76 7.21 24.27
CA VAL A 283 -21.12 7.62 23.90
C VAL A 283 -21.36 7.35 22.43
N ILE A 284 -22.45 6.64 22.13
CA ILE A 284 -22.80 6.20 20.79
C ILE A 284 -24.23 6.62 20.42
N GLY A 285 -24.38 7.17 19.23
CA GLY A 285 -25.68 7.55 18.69
C GLY A 285 -26.34 8.68 19.51
N ASN A 286 -27.64 8.55 19.78
CA ASN A 286 -28.44 9.57 20.44
C ASN A 286 -28.78 9.18 21.89
N ALA A 287 -27.78 8.82 22.68
CA ALA A 287 -27.94 8.46 24.09
C ALA A 287 -28.38 9.68 24.93
N LYS A 288 -29.68 9.83 25.18
CA LYS A 288 -30.23 10.96 25.95
C LYS A 288 -30.08 10.70 27.45
N VAL A 289 -28.92 11.07 28.00
CA VAL A 289 -28.61 10.94 29.43
C VAL A 289 -28.32 12.31 30.03
N ASN A 290 -28.57 12.49 31.33
CA ASN A 290 -28.09 13.65 32.06
C ASN A 290 -26.60 13.49 32.42
N TYR A 291 -25.74 14.02 31.56
CA TYR A 291 -24.28 13.89 31.71
C TYR A 291 -23.73 14.62 32.94
N ASP A 292 -24.31 15.75 33.35
CA ASP A 292 -23.90 16.45 34.57
C ASP A 292 -24.10 15.58 35.81
N ARG A 293 -25.23 14.86 35.87
CA ARG A 293 -25.49 13.91 36.96
C ARG A 293 -24.55 12.71 36.89
N LEU A 294 -24.35 12.15 35.68
CA LEU A 294 -23.44 11.03 35.45
C LEU A 294 -22.01 11.35 35.91
N PHE A 295 -21.49 12.53 35.56
CA PHE A 295 -20.15 12.98 35.93
C PHE A 295 -20.03 13.43 37.39
N SER A 296 -21.15 13.55 38.12
CA SER A 296 -21.15 13.77 39.57
C SER A 296 -21.14 12.47 40.37
N GLU A 297 -21.74 11.41 39.83
CA GLU A 297 -21.85 10.09 40.48
C GLU A 297 -20.67 9.16 40.10
N CYS A 298 -20.07 9.35 38.91
CA CYS A 298 -18.94 8.57 38.42
C CYS A 298 -17.82 9.48 37.88
N THR A 299 -16.57 9.17 38.22
CA THR A 299 -15.38 9.84 37.66
C THR A 299 -14.80 9.01 36.53
N PHE A 300 -14.68 9.59 35.33
CA PHE A 300 -14.06 8.95 34.17
C PHE A 300 -12.68 9.54 33.91
N LEU A 301 -11.73 8.71 33.47
CA LEU A 301 -10.42 9.14 33.01
C LEU A 301 -10.51 9.87 31.68
N GLU A 302 -11.37 9.40 30.76
CA GLU A 302 -11.64 10.06 29.48
C GLU A 302 -13.04 9.71 28.94
N VAL A 303 -13.66 10.66 28.23
CA VAL A 303 -14.96 10.49 27.56
C VAL A 303 -14.77 10.52 26.04
N VAL A 304 -15.14 9.43 25.37
CA VAL A 304 -15.06 9.27 23.92
C VAL A 304 -16.43 9.45 23.30
N ILE A 305 -16.52 10.33 22.29
CA ILE A 305 -17.75 10.67 21.60
C ILE A 305 -17.66 10.12 20.17
N SER A 306 -18.59 9.24 19.79
CA SER A 306 -18.64 8.67 18.46
C SER A 306 -19.01 9.67 17.37
N SER A 307 -18.56 9.42 16.14
CA SER A 307 -18.90 10.23 14.95
C SER A 307 -20.39 10.22 14.61
N ASN A 308 -21.12 9.16 14.97
CA ASN A 308 -22.56 9.04 14.74
C ASN A 308 -23.42 9.84 15.73
N THR A 309 -22.82 10.46 16.76
CA THR A 309 -23.53 11.27 17.77
C THR A 309 -23.99 12.62 17.18
N PRO A 310 -25.25 13.05 17.38
CA PRO A 310 -25.76 14.34 16.91
C PRO A 310 -24.94 15.53 17.42
N THR A 311 -24.71 16.54 16.58
CA THR A 311 -23.90 17.74 16.91
C THR A 311 -24.32 18.43 18.20
N TRP A 312 -25.63 18.61 18.42
CA TRP A 312 -26.15 19.25 19.63
C TRP A 312 -25.81 18.47 20.91
N LEU A 313 -25.80 17.14 20.84
CA LEU A 313 -25.49 16.25 21.96
C LEU A 313 -23.99 16.26 22.24
N ARG A 314 -23.15 16.29 21.20
CA ARG A 314 -21.70 16.42 21.34
C ARG A 314 -21.31 17.71 22.07
N GLU A 315 -21.90 18.83 21.68
CA GLU A 315 -21.67 20.12 22.35
C GLU A 315 -22.12 20.10 23.82
N LEU A 316 -23.24 19.43 24.13
CA LEU A 316 -23.70 19.26 25.50
C LEU A 316 -22.70 18.45 26.33
N ILE A 317 -22.26 17.29 25.82
CA ILE A 317 -21.28 16.43 26.50
C ILE A 317 -19.97 17.19 26.74
N LYS A 318 -19.45 17.91 25.73
CA LYS A 318 -18.23 18.72 25.85
C LYS A 318 -18.34 19.75 26.97
N LYS A 319 -19.49 20.45 27.06
CA LYS A 319 -19.74 21.42 28.13
C LYS A 319 -19.76 20.76 29.51
N SER A 320 -20.41 19.61 29.65
CA SER A 320 -20.43 18.84 30.90
C SER A 320 -19.03 18.32 31.28
N CYS A 321 -18.26 17.80 30.34
CA CYS A 321 -16.87 17.37 30.55
C CYS A 321 -15.98 18.51 31.06
N LEU A 322 -16.08 19.69 30.42
CA LEU A 322 -15.33 20.88 30.83
C LEU A 322 -15.70 21.35 32.24
N LYS A 323 -16.97 21.29 32.61
CA LYS A 323 -17.46 21.64 33.94
C LYS A 323 -16.89 20.73 35.04
N HIS A 324 -16.67 19.45 34.73
CA HIS A 324 -16.17 18.44 35.67
C HIS A 324 -14.66 18.15 35.51
N ASN A 325 -13.93 18.91 34.67
CA ASN A 325 -12.50 18.71 34.36
C ASN A 325 -12.16 17.30 33.84
N ILE A 326 -13.03 16.72 33.03
CA ILE A 326 -12.84 15.40 32.41
C ILE A 326 -12.33 15.60 30.97
N PRO A 327 -11.22 14.97 30.55
CA PRO A 327 -10.76 15.06 29.17
C PRO A 327 -11.73 14.30 28.24
N PHE A 328 -11.88 14.80 27.01
CA PHE A 328 -12.78 14.21 26.02
C PHE A 328 -12.13 14.10 24.63
N HIS A 329 -12.55 13.07 23.89
CA HIS A 329 -12.15 12.83 22.51
C HIS A 329 -13.38 12.77 21.60
N ASP A 330 -13.55 13.78 20.75
CA ASP A 330 -14.58 13.79 19.71
C ASP A 330 -14.02 13.18 18.44
N ILE A 331 -14.47 11.97 18.09
CA ILE A 331 -13.98 11.23 16.92
C ILE A 331 -14.26 11.97 15.62
N TYR A 332 -15.32 12.78 15.58
CA TYR A 332 -15.64 13.57 14.39
C TYR A 332 -14.61 14.69 14.13
N GLU A 333 -14.05 15.28 15.19
CA GLU A 333 -13.08 16.39 15.09
C GLU A 333 -11.63 15.91 15.09
N LYS A 334 -11.31 14.92 15.93
CA LYS A 334 -9.96 14.45 16.18
C LYS A 334 -9.59 13.19 15.39
N GLY A 335 -10.55 12.55 14.70
CA GLY A 335 -10.33 11.29 13.99
C GLY A 335 -10.47 10.07 14.90
N TYR A 336 -9.80 8.97 14.56
CA TYR A 336 -9.90 7.72 15.32
C TYR A 336 -9.49 7.91 16.79
N TRP A 337 -10.04 7.07 17.68
CA TRP A 337 -9.59 6.99 19.07
C TRP A 337 -8.85 5.66 19.27
N GLU A 338 -7.69 5.73 19.92
CA GLU A 338 -6.83 4.60 20.20
C GLU A 338 -6.46 4.59 21.66
N LEU A 339 -6.66 3.43 22.28
CA LEU A 339 -6.22 3.14 23.63
C LEU A 339 -5.23 1.98 23.56
N SER A 340 -3.93 2.31 23.59
CA SER A 340 -2.82 1.35 23.56
C SER A 340 -2.21 1.18 24.95
N VAL A 341 -1.90 -0.05 25.36
CA VAL A 341 -1.15 -0.36 26.60
C VAL A 341 0.33 -0.56 26.34
#